data_AF-A0A1U7GRH4-F1
#
_entry.id   AF-A0A1U7GRH4-F1
#
_cell.length_a   1.000
_cell.length_b   1.000
_cell.length_c   1.000
_cell.angle_alpha   90.00
_cell.angle_beta   90.00
_cell.angle_gamma   90.00
#
_symmetry.space_group_name_H-M   'P 1'
#
loop_
_entity.id
_entity.type
_entity.pdbx_description
1 polymer ?
#
loop_
_entity_poly.entity_id
_entity_poly.type
_entity_poly.pdbx_seq_one_letter_code
_entity_poly.pdbx_strand_id
1 'polypeptide(L)'
;MRLPRPLRPAALALALAAAPAARADWLDPASFASLGALNLASGSYTIETDGAPVLKDSGGNVLYIGTTYAQGGTYNPTVSVLTFSSISIASGVTITAVGQNPLALLSQSDLVLYGVISANGQNGHDSPRLGGDGLGGAGGAGGGAGGNSSQTGEGPGGGPGTPGGLPNWAGGGGYGGHGGASDQGLTGPAYGDLHQYLLGGSGGGGGGGNLFQTAGAGGGGGGGGIELGASGSILFGENSALTANAGLAGGGFASNAGGGSGGGLLIHAPTIETRVGSVISALGGAYFGGGGRILFLTDTATINQRGGNISAGAGGGANDQENGVVEYDYLRARAVPEPATLAMGLTAAVGVAALARRRTLG
;
A
#
# COMPACT_ATOMS: atom_id res chain seq x y z
N MET A 1 -26.62 73.80 -13.44
CA MET A 1 -26.50 72.45 -14.03
C MET A 1 -25.43 71.70 -13.24
N ARG A 2 -25.84 70.89 -12.25
CA ARG A 2 -24.94 70.10 -11.38
C ARG A 2 -25.29 68.63 -11.58
N LEU A 3 -24.33 67.86 -12.08
CA LEU A 3 -24.43 66.43 -12.38
C LEU A 3 -24.63 65.59 -11.10
N PRO A 4 -25.39 64.48 -11.15
CA PRO A 4 -25.53 63.55 -10.03
C PRO A 4 -24.26 62.70 -9.87
N ARG A 5 -23.91 62.41 -8.61
CA ARG A 5 -22.76 61.56 -8.22
C ARG A 5 -23.09 60.07 -8.50
N PRO A 6 -22.13 59.26 -9.00
CA PRO A 6 -22.38 57.84 -9.21
C PRO A 6 -22.34 57.04 -7.88
N LEU A 7 -23.28 56.11 -7.74
CA LEU A 7 -23.31 55.07 -6.72
C LEU A 7 -22.12 54.12 -6.91
N ARG A 8 -21.39 53.84 -5.81
CA ARG A 8 -20.32 52.84 -5.77
C ARG A 8 -20.93 51.42 -5.76
N PRO A 9 -20.42 50.45 -6.53
CA PRO A 9 -20.90 49.07 -6.43
C PRO A 9 -20.33 48.43 -5.16
N ALA A 10 -21.19 47.74 -4.40
CA ALA A 10 -20.79 46.86 -3.32
C ALA A 10 -20.18 45.59 -3.93
N ALA A 11 -18.92 45.31 -3.61
CA ALA A 11 -18.27 44.05 -3.98
C ALA A 11 -18.82 42.92 -3.10
N LEU A 12 -19.57 42.00 -3.70
CA LEU A 12 -19.97 40.75 -3.08
C LEU A 12 -18.79 39.78 -3.20
N ALA A 13 -18.03 39.59 -2.12
CA ALA A 13 -16.97 38.60 -2.08
C ALA A 13 -17.59 37.20 -1.97
N LEU A 14 -17.49 36.41 -3.04
CA LEU A 14 -17.86 35.00 -3.05
C LEU A 14 -16.73 34.22 -2.36
N ALA A 15 -16.95 33.80 -1.12
CA ALA A 15 -16.04 32.90 -0.43
C ALA A 15 -16.12 31.51 -1.10
N LEU A 16 -15.10 31.16 -1.88
CA LEU A 16 -14.91 29.81 -2.37
C LEU A 16 -14.52 28.94 -1.17
N ALA A 17 -15.48 28.21 -0.61
CA ALA A 17 -15.17 27.16 0.36
C ALA A 17 -14.41 26.05 -0.38
N ALA A 18 -13.11 25.93 -0.13
CA ALA A 18 -12.35 24.77 -0.54
C ALA A 18 -12.91 23.56 0.20
N ALA A 19 -13.49 22.61 -0.53
CA ALA A 19 -13.84 21.32 0.06
C ALA A 19 -12.54 20.64 0.53
N PRO A 20 -12.51 20.04 1.73
CA PRO A 20 -11.35 19.25 2.13
C PRO A 20 -11.13 18.14 1.09
N ALA A 21 -9.87 17.93 0.70
CA ALA A 21 -9.50 16.80 -0.13
C ALA A 21 -9.96 15.52 0.59
N ALA A 22 -10.84 14.76 -0.06
CA ALA A 22 -11.25 13.45 0.43
C ALA A 22 -10.02 12.53 0.42
N ARG A 23 -9.46 12.24 1.60
CA ARG A 23 -8.59 11.07 1.78
C ARG A 23 -9.45 9.83 1.53
N ALA A 24 -8.88 8.80 0.92
CA ALA A 24 -9.45 7.48 1.11
C ALA A 24 -9.26 7.12 2.58
N ASP A 25 -10.37 6.97 3.29
CA ASP A 25 -10.36 6.34 4.59
C ASP A 25 -10.00 4.86 4.38
N TRP A 26 -9.18 4.31 5.29
CA TRP A 26 -9.07 2.87 5.48
C TRP A 26 -10.47 2.24 5.52
N LEU A 27 -10.58 0.97 5.12
CA LEU A 27 -11.89 0.35 4.98
C LEU A 27 -12.51 0.08 6.35
N ASP A 28 -13.56 0.82 6.68
CA ASP A 28 -14.27 0.62 7.94
C ASP A 28 -14.98 -0.75 7.99
N PRO A 29 -14.60 -1.68 8.89
CA PRO A 29 -15.22 -3.00 8.98
C PRO A 29 -16.75 -2.93 9.20
N ALA A 30 -17.25 -1.85 9.81
CA ALA A 30 -18.69 -1.66 10.03
C ALA A 30 -19.46 -1.31 8.74
N SER A 31 -18.75 -0.87 7.69
CA SER A 31 -19.35 -0.53 6.39
C SER A 31 -19.58 -1.75 5.48
N PHE A 32 -19.10 -2.94 5.88
CA PHE A 32 -19.23 -4.17 5.11
C PHE A 32 -20.03 -5.23 5.87
N ALA A 33 -20.80 -6.03 5.15
CA ALA A 33 -21.58 -7.11 5.75
C ALA A 33 -20.65 -8.23 6.27
N SER A 34 -20.88 -8.67 7.50
CA SER A 34 -20.13 -9.77 8.10
C SER A 34 -20.51 -11.11 7.48
N LEU A 35 -19.50 -11.92 7.19
CA LEU A 35 -19.61 -13.31 6.74
C LEU A 35 -19.66 -14.31 7.92
N GLY A 36 -19.87 -13.81 9.14
CA GLY A 36 -19.79 -14.59 10.39
C GLY A 36 -18.39 -14.54 11.00
N ALA A 37 -18.07 -15.48 11.90
CA ALA A 37 -16.76 -15.55 12.53
C ALA A 37 -15.80 -16.43 11.70
N LEU A 38 -14.59 -15.92 11.44
CA LEU A 38 -13.52 -16.71 10.82
C LEU A 38 -12.66 -17.34 11.91
N ASN A 39 -12.71 -18.66 12.02
CA ASN A 39 -11.89 -19.42 12.97
C ASN A 39 -11.14 -20.54 12.24
N LEU A 40 -9.88 -20.28 11.91
CA LEU A 40 -9.03 -21.25 11.23
C LEU A 40 -8.09 -21.88 12.26
N ALA A 41 -8.21 -23.20 12.46
CA ALA A 41 -7.45 -23.92 13.48
C ALA A 41 -6.15 -24.54 12.97
N SER A 42 -6.09 -24.93 11.70
CA SER A 42 -4.93 -25.54 11.05
C SER A 42 -5.13 -25.64 9.54
N GLY A 43 -4.05 -25.70 8.76
CA GLY A 43 -4.09 -26.03 7.34
C GLY A 43 -3.73 -24.87 6.42
N SER A 44 -3.84 -25.13 5.11
CA SER A 44 -3.52 -24.15 4.07
C SER A 44 -4.79 -23.68 3.38
N TYR A 45 -4.89 -22.37 3.19
CA TYR A 45 -6.02 -21.71 2.59
C TYR A 45 -5.55 -20.75 1.51
N THR A 46 -6.36 -20.59 0.47
CA THR A 46 -6.10 -19.63 -0.61
C THR A 46 -7.23 -18.62 -0.68
N ILE A 47 -6.88 -17.34 -0.79
CA ILE A 47 -7.82 -16.28 -1.13
C ILE A 47 -7.52 -15.86 -2.57
N GLU A 48 -8.46 -16.14 -3.47
CA GLU A 48 -8.42 -15.63 -4.85
C GLU A 48 -9.05 -14.24 -4.87
N THR A 49 -8.34 -13.24 -5.39
CA THR A 49 -8.76 -11.83 -5.41
C THR A 49 -9.18 -11.34 -6.80
N ASP A 50 -9.33 -12.23 -7.77
CA ASP A 50 -9.82 -11.89 -9.11
C ASP A 50 -11.34 -11.63 -9.08
N GLY A 51 -11.70 -10.37 -8.78
CA GLY A 51 -13.07 -9.95 -8.54
C GLY A 51 -13.50 -10.17 -7.08
N ALA A 52 -14.74 -10.63 -6.87
CA ALA A 52 -15.24 -10.92 -5.53
C ALA A 52 -14.40 -12.04 -4.90
N PRO A 53 -13.75 -11.79 -3.75
CA PRO A 53 -12.77 -12.74 -3.23
C PRO A 53 -13.41 -14.03 -2.80
N VAL A 54 -12.69 -15.13 -3.01
CA VAL A 54 -13.10 -16.46 -2.58
C VAL A 54 -12.03 -17.05 -1.69
N LEU A 55 -12.40 -17.36 -0.44
CA LEU A 55 -11.54 -18.09 0.50
C LEU A 55 -11.81 -19.58 0.36
N LYS A 56 -10.77 -20.35 0.02
CA LYS A 56 -10.82 -21.80 -0.20
C LYS A 56 -9.92 -22.55 0.77
N ASP A 57 -10.32 -23.76 1.13
CA ASP A 57 -9.44 -24.72 1.81
C ASP A 57 -8.47 -25.41 0.83
N SER A 58 -7.61 -26.28 1.34
CA SER A 58 -6.65 -27.05 0.53
C SER A 58 -7.31 -28.05 -0.43
N GLY A 59 -8.58 -28.41 -0.23
CA GLY A 59 -9.36 -29.24 -1.14
C GLY A 59 -10.01 -28.43 -2.27
N GLY A 60 -9.87 -27.11 -2.27
CA GLY A 60 -10.52 -26.21 -3.21
C GLY A 60 -11.99 -25.92 -2.87
N ASN A 61 -12.47 -26.34 -1.69
CA ASN A 61 -13.83 -26.04 -1.27
C ASN A 61 -13.93 -24.56 -0.90
N VAL A 62 -14.95 -23.90 -1.42
CA VAL A 62 -15.24 -22.49 -1.08
C VAL A 62 -15.84 -22.43 0.31
N LEU A 63 -15.17 -21.70 1.21
CA LEU A 63 -15.63 -21.46 2.57
C LEU A 63 -16.41 -20.15 2.65
N TYR A 64 -15.92 -19.11 1.98
CA TYR A 64 -16.51 -17.77 2.01
C TYR A 64 -16.33 -17.06 0.67
N ILE A 65 -17.29 -16.19 0.36
CA ILE A 65 -17.26 -15.28 -0.78
C ILE A 65 -17.46 -13.87 -0.23
N GLY A 66 -16.55 -12.97 -0.55
CA GLY A 66 -16.61 -11.57 -0.14
C GLY A 66 -17.18 -10.65 -1.20
N THR A 67 -16.80 -9.39 -1.13
CA THR A 67 -17.21 -8.34 -2.07
C THR A 67 -16.00 -7.58 -2.61
N THR A 68 -16.20 -6.72 -3.59
CA THR A 68 -15.19 -5.80 -4.08
C THR A 68 -15.49 -4.38 -3.64
N TYR A 69 -14.45 -3.60 -3.33
CA TYR A 69 -14.52 -2.18 -3.08
C TYR A 69 -13.77 -1.42 -4.18
N ALA A 70 -14.44 -0.46 -4.82
CA ALA A 70 -13.82 0.39 -5.84
C ALA A 70 -13.12 1.58 -5.17
N GLN A 71 -11.84 1.43 -4.85
CA GLN A 71 -11.04 2.53 -4.30
C GLN A 71 -10.69 3.59 -5.36
N GLY A 72 -10.76 3.23 -6.65
CA GLY A 72 -10.34 4.12 -7.74
C GLY A 72 -8.83 4.14 -7.94
N GLY A 73 -8.31 5.14 -8.65
CA GLY A 73 -6.91 5.14 -9.10
C GLY A 73 -6.70 4.33 -10.39
N THR A 74 -5.46 4.35 -10.90
CA THR A 74 -5.10 3.70 -12.18
C THR A 74 -4.50 2.30 -12.00
N TYR A 75 -3.83 2.07 -10.87
CA TYR A 75 -3.26 0.78 -10.50
C TYR A 75 -4.00 0.24 -9.28
N ASN A 76 -4.35 -1.05 -9.30
CA ASN A 76 -5.26 -1.69 -8.35
C ASN A 76 -6.53 -0.86 -8.07
N PRO A 77 -7.38 -0.55 -9.06
CA PRO A 77 -8.55 0.29 -8.83
C PRO A 77 -9.62 -0.33 -7.91
N THR A 78 -9.49 -1.62 -7.63
CA THR A 78 -10.43 -2.43 -6.86
C THR A 78 -9.68 -3.21 -5.78
N VAL A 79 -10.29 -3.30 -4.59
CA VAL A 79 -9.83 -4.11 -3.47
C VAL A 79 -10.83 -5.25 -3.25
N SER A 80 -10.32 -6.46 -3.04
CA SER A 80 -11.14 -7.61 -2.69
C SER A 80 -11.29 -7.68 -1.17
N VAL A 81 -12.53 -7.61 -0.67
CA VAL A 81 -12.85 -7.46 0.75
C VAL A 81 -13.54 -8.70 1.30
N LEU A 82 -12.98 -9.28 2.37
CA LEU A 82 -13.66 -10.25 3.22
C LEU A 82 -13.83 -9.63 4.61
N THR A 83 -15.07 -9.55 5.09
CA THR A 83 -15.39 -8.98 6.40
C THR A 83 -16.03 -10.02 7.30
N PHE A 84 -15.56 -10.12 8.52
CA PHE A 84 -16.00 -11.08 9.51
C PHE A 84 -16.40 -10.38 10.82
N SER A 85 -17.19 -11.05 11.65
CA SER A 85 -17.54 -10.54 12.97
C SER A 85 -16.33 -10.58 13.91
N SER A 86 -15.48 -11.58 13.75
CA SER A 86 -14.19 -11.76 14.44
C SER A 86 -13.27 -12.60 13.55
N ILE A 87 -11.96 -12.43 13.67
CA ILE A 87 -10.96 -13.22 12.95
C ILE A 87 -10.00 -13.84 13.95
N SER A 88 -9.87 -15.17 13.91
CA SER A 88 -8.88 -15.93 14.66
C SER A 88 -8.19 -16.93 13.73
N ILE A 89 -6.88 -16.75 13.56
CA ILE A 89 -6.03 -17.57 12.71
C ILE A 89 -4.99 -18.23 13.61
N ALA A 90 -5.16 -19.51 13.90
CA ALA A 90 -4.30 -20.25 14.81
C ALA A 90 -2.90 -20.53 14.23
N SER A 91 -1.98 -20.93 15.09
CA SER A 91 -0.68 -21.47 14.66
C SER A 91 -0.88 -22.71 13.77
N GLY A 92 -0.01 -22.87 12.77
CA GLY A 92 -0.16 -23.95 11.77
C GLY A 92 -1.18 -23.66 10.66
N VAL A 93 -1.74 -22.45 10.62
CA VAL A 93 -2.53 -21.95 9.48
C VAL A 93 -1.65 -21.12 8.54
N THR A 94 -1.78 -21.35 7.24
CA THR A 94 -1.22 -20.47 6.20
C THR A 94 -2.33 -20.03 5.25
N ILE A 95 -2.49 -18.72 5.08
CA ILE A 95 -3.37 -18.11 4.08
C ILE A 95 -2.49 -17.50 3.00
N THR A 96 -2.69 -17.89 1.75
CA THR A 96 -2.02 -17.30 0.58
C THR A 96 -3.03 -16.52 -0.24
N ALA A 97 -2.81 -15.22 -0.41
CA ALA A 97 -3.61 -14.37 -1.27
C ALA A 97 -2.98 -14.29 -2.67
N VAL A 98 -3.78 -14.53 -3.70
CA VAL A 98 -3.37 -14.50 -5.12
C VAL A 98 -4.42 -13.82 -5.96
N GLY A 99 -4.02 -13.15 -7.05
CA GLY A 99 -4.92 -12.48 -7.98
C GLY A 99 -4.52 -11.03 -8.26
N GLN A 100 -5.32 -10.34 -9.05
CA GLN A 100 -5.02 -9.00 -9.58
C GLN A 100 -5.42 -7.85 -8.64
N ASN A 101 -6.22 -8.11 -7.62
CA ASN A 101 -6.63 -7.10 -6.65
C ASN A 101 -5.91 -7.29 -5.30
N PRO A 102 -5.59 -6.20 -4.60
CA PRO A 102 -5.22 -6.23 -3.19
C PRO A 102 -6.33 -6.86 -2.34
N LEU A 103 -5.95 -7.39 -1.19
CA LEU A 103 -6.84 -8.06 -0.24
C LEU A 103 -7.08 -7.19 0.99
N ALA A 104 -8.35 -6.99 1.38
CA ALA A 104 -8.71 -6.51 2.70
C ALA A 104 -9.37 -7.63 3.53
N LEU A 105 -8.81 -7.89 4.71
CA LEU A 105 -9.38 -8.76 5.73
C LEU A 105 -9.81 -7.89 6.91
N LEU A 106 -11.13 -7.76 7.08
CA LEU A 106 -11.73 -6.84 8.04
C LEU A 106 -12.46 -7.61 9.15
N SER A 107 -12.27 -7.19 10.39
CA SER A 107 -12.94 -7.71 11.58
C SER A 107 -13.79 -6.61 12.23
N GLN A 108 -15.06 -6.90 12.49
CA GLN A 108 -15.96 -6.01 13.24
C GLN A 108 -15.73 -6.06 14.76
N SER A 109 -14.79 -6.89 15.22
CA SER A 109 -14.31 -6.92 16.60
C SER A 109 -12.77 -7.01 16.61
N ASP A 110 -12.21 -8.08 17.17
CA ASP A 110 -10.78 -8.32 17.24
C ASP A 110 -10.29 -9.20 16.07
N LEU A 111 -9.01 -9.04 15.72
CA LEU A 111 -8.27 -9.90 14.82
C LEU A 111 -7.06 -10.48 15.55
N VAL A 112 -6.99 -11.80 15.64
CA VAL A 112 -5.89 -12.52 16.27
C VAL A 112 -5.20 -13.41 15.24
N LEU A 113 -3.90 -13.17 15.02
CA LEU A 113 -3.09 -13.90 14.05
C LEU A 113 -1.92 -14.60 14.75
N TYR A 114 -1.97 -15.93 14.86
CA TYR A 114 -0.83 -16.79 15.23
C TYR A 114 -0.26 -17.56 14.02
N GLY A 115 -0.98 -17.56 12.89
CA GLY A 115 -0.55 -18.20 11.64
C GLY A 115 0.17 -17.25 10.68
N VAL A 116 0.10 -17.59 9.39
CA VAL A 116 0.72 -16.84 8.29
C VAL A 116 -0.34 -16.32 7.34
N ILE A 117 -0.22 -15.05 6.94
CA ILE A 117 -0.92 -14.47 5.79
C ILE A 117 0.16 -13.96 4.82
N SER A 118 0.11 -14.42 3.57
CA SER A 118 1.11 -14.11 2.55
C SER A 118 0.46 -13.63 1.26
N ALA A 119 0.95 -12.52 0.73
CA ALA A 119 0.73 -12.07 -0.64
C ALA A 119 2.10 -11.84 -1.32
N ASN A 120 3.04 -12.76 -1.13
CA ASN A 120 4.37 -12.62 -1.71
C ASN A 120 4.36 -12.75 -3.24
N GLY A 121 5.17 -11.94 -3.91
CA GLY A 121 5.52 -12.12 -5.30
C GLY A 121 6.36 -13.37 -5.52
N GLN A 122 6.32 -13.88 -6.75
CA GLN A 122 7.06 -15.07 -7.17
C GLN A 122 8.36 -14.71 -7.85
N ASN A 123 9.33 -15.60 -7.79
CA ASN A 123 10.63 -15.40 -8.41
C ASN A 123 10.52 -15.43 -9.94
N GLY A 124 11.38 -14.66 -10.60
CA GLY A 124 11.65 -14.82 -12.02
C GLY A 124 12.41 -16.12 -12.29
N HIS A 125 12.28 -16.61 -13.51
CA HIS A 125 12.89 -17.85 -13.96
C HIS A 125 13.75 -17.64 -15.19
N ASP A 126 14.87 -18.34 -15.23
CA ASP A 126 15.72 -18.41 -16.42
C ASP A 126 15.11 -19.33 -17.46
N SER A 127 15.42 -19.09 -18.74
CA SER A 127 15.06 -20.06 -19.76
C SER A 127 15.83 -21.36 -19.58
N PRO A 128 15.18 -22.53 -19.66
CA PRO A 128 15.87 -23.82 -19.58
C PRO A 128 16.67 -24.14 -20.86
N ARG A 129 16.61 -23.29 -21.89
CA ARG A 129 17.27 -23.48 -23.18
C ARG A 129 18.18 -22.30 -23.50
N LEU A 130 19.36 -22.57 -24.06
CA LEU A 130 20.22 -21.54 -24.65
C LEU A 130 19.45 -20.76 -25.70
N GLY A 131 19.55 -19.42 -25.66
CA GLY A 131 18.83 -18.50 -26.52
C GLY A 131 17.32 -18.43 -26.30
N GLY A 132 16.77 -19.06 -25.26
CA GLY A 132 15.37 -18.94 -24.90
C GLY A 132 15.09 -17.77 -23.95
N ASP A 133 13.82 -17.38 -23.86
CA ASP A 133 13.35 -16.33 -22.95
C ASP A 133 13.09 -16.88 -21.55
N GLY A 134 13.59 -16.17 -20.55
CA GLY A 134 13.22 -16.33 -19.15
C GLY A 134 11.84 -15.71 -18.88
N LEU A 135 11.15 -16.28 -17.89
CA LEU A 135 9.79 -15.91 -17.53
C LEU A 135 9.76 -15.08 -16.25
N GLY A 136 9.06 -13.96 -16.29
CA GLY A 136 8.84 -13.13 -15.12
C GLY A 136 8.01 -13.84 -14.05
N GLY A 137 8.35 -13.59 -12.79
CA GLY A 137 7.59 -14.11 -11.66
C GLY A 137 6.24 -13.42 -11.53
N ALA A 138 5.18 -14.17 -11.22
CA ALA A 138 3.88 -13.59 -10.93
C ALA A 138 3.93 -12.64 -9.72
N GLY A 139 3.16 -11.56 -9.75
CA GLY A 139 2.97 -10.71 -8.57
C GLY A 139 2.17 -11.40 -7.47
N GLY A 140 2.28 -10.89 -6.24
CA GLY A 140 1.34 -11.21 -5.16
C GLY A 140 -0.06 -10.66 -5.44
N ALA A 141 -1.01 -10.83 -4.53
CA ALA A 141 -2.36 -10.25 -4.68
C ALA A 141 -2.30 -8.73 -4.95
N GLY A 142 -2.61 -8.31 -6.17
CA GLY A 142 -2.49 -6.91 -6.61
C GLY A 142 -1.08 -6.43 -6.96
N GLY A 143 -0.05 -7.27 -6.86
CA GLY A 143 1.32 -6.94 -7.27
C GLY A 143 1.54 -7.13 -8.78
N GLY A 144 2.50 -6.38 -9.34
CA GLY A 144 2.86 -6.47 -10.75
C GLY A 144 3.73 -7.70 -11.04
N ALA A 145 3.52 -8.36 -12.17
CA ALA A 145 4.40 -9.43 -12.62
C ALA A 145 5.80 -8.90 -13.01
N GLY A 146 6.82 -9.72 -12.84
CA GLY A 146 8.14 -9.45 -13.40
C GLY A 146 8.10 -9.47 -14.93
N GLY A 147 9.04 -8.77 -15.56
CA GLY A 147 9.18 -8.79 -17.01
C GLY A 147 9.78 -10.11 -17.48
N ASN A 148 9.30 -10.65 -18.60
CA ASN A 148 10.07 -11.68 -19.31
C ASN A 148 11.34 -11.07 -19.90
N SER A 149 12.18 -11.89 -20.53
CA SER A 149 13.41 -11.42 -21.17
C SER A 149 13.21 -10.16 -22.03
N SER A 150 14.04 -9.15 -21.78
CA SER A 150 14.01 -7.84 -22.44
C SER A 150 12.75 -7.00 -22.19
N GLN A 151 11.84 -7.43 -21.32
CA GLN A 151 10.61 -6.72 -21.00
C GLN A 151 10.71 -6.01 -19.64
N THR A 152 10.08 -4.85 -19.55
CA THR A 152 9.86 -4.14 -18.29
C THR A 152 8.89 -4.92 -17.41
N GLY A 153 9.13 -4.90 -16.10
CA GLY A 153 8.16 -5.43 -15.12
C GLY A 153 6.87 -4.62 -15.11
N GLU A 154 5.79 -5.22 -14.63
CA GLU A 154 4.48 -4.58 -14.54
C GLU A 154 4.34 -3.74 -13.27
N GLY A 155 3.43 -2.76 -13.32
CA GLY A 155 3.13 -1.83 -12.25
C GLY A 155 3.76 -0.44 -12.44
N PRO A 156 3.32 0.59 -11.69
CA PRO A 156 3.78 1.96 -11.86
C PRO A 156 5.28 2.16 -11.64
N GLY A 157 5.89 1.29 -10.84
CA GLY A 157 7.32 1.25 -10.56
C GLY A 157 8.03 0.11 -11.29
N GLY A 158 7.48 -0.39 -12.40
CA GLY A 158 8.03 -1.54 -13.13
C GLY A 158 9.51 -1.36 -13.50
N GLY A 159 10.33 -2.35 -13.13
CA GLY A 159 11.76 -2.32 -13.41
C GLY A 159 12.04 -2.40 -14.91
N PRO A 160 12.93 -1.55 -15.49
CA PRO A 160 13.20 -1.54 -16.91
C PRO A 160 13.88 -2.84 -17.37
N GLY A 161 13.32 -3.48 -18.40
CA GLY A 161 13.96 -4.60 -19.08
C GLY A 161 15.10 -4.15 -19.98
N THR A 162 15.92 -5.09 -20.42
CA THR A 162 17.10 -4.79 -21.25
C THR A 162 17.24 -5.75 -22.44
N PRO A 163 17.48 -5.24 -23.67
CA PRO A 163 17.33 -6.00 -24.91
C PRO A 163 18.40 -7.09 -25.18
N GLY A 164 19.36 -7.30 -24.28
CA GLY A 164 20.49 -8.23 -24.48
C GLY A 164 21.78 -7.52 -24.88
N GLY A 165 22.94 -8.15 -24.63
CA GLY A 165 24.27 -7.57 -24.88
C GLY A 165 25.26 -7.85 -23.75
N LEU A 166 26.42 -7.17 -23.75
CA LEU A 166 27.37 -7.18 -22.63
C LEU A 166 27.75 -5.75 -22.25
N PRO A 167 27.68 -5.37 -20.96
CA PRO A 167 26.96 -6.04 -19.86
C PRO A 167 25.42 -5.95 -20.05
N ASN A 168 24.63 -6.83 -19.39
CA ASN A 168 23.16 -6.79 -19.46
C ASN A 168 22.52 -6.96 -18.08
N TRP A 169 22.09 -5.84 -17.47
CA TRP A 169 21.47 -5.80 -16.14
C TRP A 169 20.15 -5.05 -16.22
N ALA A 170 19.03 -5.75 -15.98
CA ALA A 170 17.73 -5.10 -15.88
C ALA A 170 17.56 -4.39 -14.53
N GLY A 171 16.72 -3.36 -14.52
CA GLY A 171 16.44 -2.60 -13.30
C GLY A 171 15.40 -3.30 -12.42
N GLY A 172 15.47 -3.05 -11.11
CA GLY A 172 14.50 -3.58 -10.16
C GLY A 172 13.20 -2.80 -10.14
N GLY A 173 12.13 -3.44 -9.65
CA GLY A 173 10.85 -2.77 -9.40
C GLY A 173 10.95 -1.80 -8.23
N GLY A 174 10.21 -0.69 -8.27
CA GLY A 174 10.06 0.28 -7.19
C GLY A 174 8.67 0.24 -6.54
N TYR A 175 8.55 0.72 -5.30
CA TYR A 175 7.25 1.04 -4.66
C TYR A 175 7.45 2.01 -3.48
N GLY A 176 7.74 1.50 -2.28
CA GLY A 176 8.04 2.33 -1.11
C GLY A 176 9.40 3.01 -1.22
N GLY A 177 10.38 2.30 -1.77
CA GLY A 177 11.64 2.83 -2.29
C GLY A 177 11.76 2.53 -3.79
N HIS A 178 12.59 3.29 -4.51
CA HIS A 178 12.86 2.96 -5.90
C HIS A 178 13.70 1.69 -6.03
N GLY A 179 13.56 1.00 -7.16
CA GLY A 179 14.41 -0.14 -7.50
C GLY A 179 15.85 0.30 -7.74
N GLY A 180 16.75 -0.65 -7.95
CA GLY A 180 18.11 -0.34 -8.35
C GLY A 180 18.22 -0.23 -9.86
N ALA A 181 19.21 0.54 -10.30
CA ALA A 181 19.38 0.90 -11.70
C ALA A 181 19.79 -0.29 -12.58
N SER A 182 19.28 -0.28 -13.81
CA SER A 182 19.82 -1.05 -14.94
C SER A 182 21.18 -0.50 -15.37
N ASP A 183 21.86 -1.21 -16.27
CA ASP A 183 23.10 -0.72 -16.90
C ASP A 183 22.93 0.58 -17.72
N GLN A 184 21.69 0.92 -18.11
CA GLN A 184 21.35 2.20 -18.75
C GLN A 184 21.06 3.32 -17.74
N GLY A 185 21.21 3.06 -16.44
CA GLY A 185 20.90 4.01 -15.37
C GLY A 185 19.40 4.20 -15.14
N LEU A 186 18.55 3.33 -15.69
CA LEU A 186 17.09 3.41 -15.54
C LEU A 186 16.65 2.58 -14.34
N THR A 187 15.68 3.06 -13.56
CA THR A 187 15.15 2.35 -12.40
C THR A 187 13.62 2.37 -12.36
N GLY A 188 13.01 1.38 -11.71
CA GLY A 188 11.62 1.43 -11.32
C GLY A 188 11.39 2.49 -10.23
N PRO A 189 10.61 3.55 -10.47
CA PRO A 189 10.42 4.62 -9.50
C PRO A 189 9.60 4.16 -8.28
N ALA A 190 9.81 4.82 -7.14
CA ALA A 190 8.88 4.74 -6.01
C ALA A 190 7.53 5.38 -6.38
N TYR A 191 6.44 4.83 -5.85
CA TYR A 191 5.08 5.35 -6.04
C TYR A 191 4.17 4.97 -4.88
N GLY A 192 2.94 5.48 -4.94
CA GLY A 192 1.85 5.12 -4.04
C GLY A 192 1.91 5.83 -2.70
N ASP A 193 0.75 5.85 -2.05
CA ASP A 193 0.54 6.40 -0.72
C ASP A 193 -0.55 5.55 -0.06
N LEU A 194 -0.20 4.83 1.01
CA LEU A 194 -1.15 3.96 1.72
C LEU A 194 -2.23 4.76 2.46
N HIS A 195 -2.08 6.08 2.60
CA HIS A 195 -3.16 6.95 3.08
C HIS A 195 -4.23 7.22 2.02
N GLN A 196 -4.03 6.78 0.77
CA GLN A 196 -4.91 7.04 -0.36
C GLN A 196 -5.40 5.77 -1.07
N TYR A 197 -4.52 4.80 -1.28
CA TYR A 197 -4.87 3.58 -2.01
C TYR A 197 -4.10 2.40 -1.43
N LEU A 198 -4.78 1.26 -1.29
CA LEU A 198 -4.12 -0.01 -1.03
C LEU A 198 -3.54 -0.53 -2.35
N LEU A 199 -2.21 -0.54 -2.49
CA LEU A 199 -1.54 -0.93 -3.73
C LEU A 199 -0.55 -2.07 -3.49
N GLY A 200 -0.36 -2.92 -4.50
CA GLY A 200 0.77 -3.84 -4.57
C GLY A 200 2.05 -3.15 -5.03
N GLY A 201 3.17 -3.85 -4.89
CA GLY A 201 4.47 -3.52 -5.46
C GLY A 201 4.56 -3.90 -6.94
N SER A 202 5.59 -3.41 -7.61
CA SER A 202 5.84 -3.62 -9.04
C SER A 202 6.86 -4.73 -9.29
N GLY A 203 6.79 -5.37 -10.45
CA GLY A 203 7.76 -6.37 -10.88
C GLY A 203 9.08 -5.76 -11.34
N GLY A 204 10.16 -6.54 -11.25
CA GLY A 204 11.45 -6.19 -11.82
C GLY A 204 11.53 -6.47 -13.33
N GLY A 205 12.49 -5.85 -14.01
CA GLY A 205 12.70 -6.04 -15.44
C GLY A 205 13.38 -7.37 -15.77
N GLY A 206 13.07 -7.95 -16.93
CA GLY A 206 13.77 -9.14 -17.42
C GLY A 206 15.02 -8.80 -18.23
N GLY A 207 16.07 -9.60 -18.05
CA GLY A 207 17.33 -9.46 -18.79
C GLY A 207 17.30 -10.30 -20.07
N GLY A 208 17.49 -9.68 -21.23
CA GLY A 208 17.69 -10.38 -22.50
C GLY A 208 18.94 -11.28 -22.55
N GLY A 209 18.97 -12.24 -23.47
CA GLY A 209 20.16 -13.07 -23.68
C GLY A 209 21.39 -12.26 -24.10
N ASN A 210 22.59 -12.71 -23.74
CA ASN A 210 23.84 -12.06 -24.14
C ASN A 210 24.35 -12.51 -25.53
N LEU A 211 25.44 -11.88 -26.00
CA LEU A 211 26.09 -12.13 -27.30
C LEU A 211 26.58 -13.58 -27.51
N PHE A 212 26.64 -14.38 -26.45
CA PHE A 212 27.05 -15.79 -26.50
C PHE A 212 25.86 -16.76 -26.52
N GLN A 213 24.69 -16.31 -26.97
CA GLN A 213 23.43 -17.08 -27.06
C GLN A 213 22.96 -17.63 -25.72
N THR A 214 23.14 -16.84 -24.69
CA THR A 214 22.77 -17.27 -23.35
C THR A 214 21.27 -17.09 -23.11
N ALA A 215 20.67 -17.95 -22.29
CA ALA A 215 19.27 -17.86 -21.88
C ALA A 215 18.99 -16.49 -21.24
N GLY A 216 17.88 -15.86 -21.60
CA GLY A 216 17.39 -14.69 -20.89
C GLY A 216 16.87 -15.03 -19.49
N ALA A 217 16.76 -14.02 -18.65
CA ALA A 217 16.32 -14.12 -17.27
C ALA A 217 15.03 -13.31 -17.06
N GLY A 218 14.06 -13.88 -16.35
CA GLY A 218 12.85 -13.16 -15.95
C GLY A 218 13.04 -12.34 -14.68
N GLY A 219 12.34 -11.21 -14.59
CA GLY A 219 12.29 -10.38 -13.39
C GLY A 219 11.46 -10.99 -12.27
N GLY A 220 11.72 -10.59 -11.02
CA GLY A 220 10.90 -10.99 -9.88
C GLY A 220 9.56 -10.26 -9.83
N GLY A 221 8.49 -10.93 -9.40
CA GLY A 221 7.18 -10.31 -9.22
C GLY A 221 7.13 -9.40 -7.97
N GLY A 222 6.33 -8.34 -8.03
CA GLY A 222 6.09 -7.44 -6.91
C GLY A 222 5.28 -8.09 -5.79
N GLY A 223 5.51 -7.69 -4.54
CA GLY A 223 4.67 -8.08 -3.41
C GLY A 223 3.25 -7.54 -3.54
N GLY A 224 2.27 -8.22 -2.95
CA GLY A 224 0.86 -7.82 -3.03
C GLY A 224 0.47 -6.69 -2.07
N GLY A 225 -0.78 -6.24 -2.15
CA GLY A 225 -1.40 -5.32 -1.19
C GLY A 225 -2.27 -6.09 -0.19
N ILE A 226 -2.05 -5.90 1.11
CA ILE A 226 -2.92 -6.43 2.16
C ILE A 226 -3.34 -5.32 3.12
N GLU A 227 -4.64 -5.23 3.39
CA GLU A 227 -5.22 -4.49 4.51
C GLU A 227 -5.71 -5.46 5.59
N LEU A 228 -5.23 -5.25 6.83
CA LEU A 228 -5.79 -5.89 8.02
C LEU A 228 -6.50 -4.82 8.87
N GLY A 229 -7.81 -4.96 8.99
CA GLY A 229 -8.65 -4.03 9.73
C GLY A 229 -9.38 -4.66 10.89
N ALA A 230 -9.39 -4.03 12.05
CA ALA A 230 -10.21 -4.46 13.18
C ALA A 230 -10.83 -3.28 13.93
N SER A 231 -12.12 -3.37 14.28
CA SER A 231 -12.78 -2.33 15.09
C SER A 231 -12.36 -2.35 16.57
N GLY A 232 -11.82 -3.47 17.06
CA GLY A 232 -11.33 -3.65 18.43
C GLY A 232 -9.80 -3.58 18.51
N SER A 233 -9.14 -4.73 18.35
CA SER A 233 -7.68 -4.85 18.41
C SER A 233 -7.12 -5.81 17.36
N ILE A 234 -5.85 -5.62 17.01
CA ILE A 234 -5.07 -6.58 16.22
C ILE A 234 -3.94 -7.13 17.09
N LEU A 235 -3.87 -8.45 17.21
CA LEU A 235 -2.75 -9.16 17.83
C LEU A 235 -2.00 -10.00 16.79
N PHE A 236 -0.74 -9.65 16.55
CA PHE A 236 0.25 -10.54 15.92
C PHE A 236 0.88 -11.40 17.02
N GLY A 237 0.41 -12.63 17.12
CA GLY A 237 0.83 -13.64 18.08
C GLY A 237 2.27 -14.13 17.87
N GLU A 238 2.70 -15.04 18.72
CA GLU A 238 4.08 -15.56 18.64
C GLU A 238 4.32 -16.29 17.32
N ASN A 239 5.44 -15.98 16.66
CA ASN A 239 5.85 -16.57 15.38
C ASN A 239 4.83 -16.39 14.22
N SER A 240 3.87 -15.49 14.35
CA SER A 240 2.93 -15.16 13.27
C SER A 240 3.64 -14.43 12.13
N ALA A 241 3.13 -14.51 10.90
CA ALA A 241 3.69 -13.71 9.80
C ALA A 241 2.62 -13.05 8.93
N LEU A 242 2.83 -11.78 8.60
CA LEU A 242 2.14 -11.05 7.54
C LEU A 242 3.20 -10.61 6.52
N THR A 243 3.16 -11.18 5.32
CA THR A 243 4.21 -10.93 4.33
C THR A 243 3.65 -10.54 2.97
N ALA A 244 4.20 -9.46 2.40
CA ALA A 244 4.03 -9.03 1.02
C ALA A 244 5.40 -8.74 0.42
N ASN A 245 6.32 -9.70 0.53
CA ASN A 245 7.66 -9.61 -0.02
C ASN A 245 7.63 -9.82 -1.52
N ALA A 246 8.58 -9.21 -2.23
CA ALA A 246 8.75 -9.45 -3.66
C ALA A 246 9.45 -10.78 -3.96
N GLY A 247 9.32 -11.20 -5.21
CA GLY A 247 10.11 -12.28 -5.79
C GLY A 247 11.51 -11.82 -6.21
N LEU A 248 12.43 -12.79 -6.20
CA LEU A 248 13.81 -12.62 -6.64
C LEU A 248 13.90 -12.59 -8.18
N ALA A 249 14.93 -11.95 -8.71
CA ALA A 249 15.28 -12.06 -10.13
C ALA A 249 15.73 -13.48 -10.52
N GLY A 250 15.55 -13.84 -11.79
CA GLY A 250 16.34 -14.89 -12.45
C GLY A 250 17.81 -14.49 -12.60
N GLY A 251 18.72 -15.45 -12.75
CA GLY A 251 20.17 -15.22 -12.70
C GLY A 251 21.02 -16.17 -13.55
N GLY A 252 20.46 -16.71 -14.63
CA GLY A 252 21.11 -17.71 -15.47
C GLY A 252 22.16 -17.13 -16.40
N PHE A 253 23.41 -17.57 -16.24
CA PHE A 253 24.47 -17.52 -17.26
C PHE A 253 24.79 -16.11 -17.84
N ALA A 254 24.99 -15.11 -16.98
CA ALA A 254 25.45 -13.74 -17.34
C ALA A 254 24.40 -12.77 -17.92
N SER A 255 23.12 -13.04 -17.75
CA SER A 255 22.02 -12.08 -17.90
C SER A 255 21.35 -11.88 -16.53
N ASN A 256 21.41 -10.67 -15.99
CA ASN A 256 20.84 -10.39 -14.66
C ASN A 256 19.52 -9.66 -14.83
N ALA A 257 18.43 -10.27 -14.35
CA ALA A 257 17.15 -9.61 -14.24
C ALA A 257 17.08 -8.76 -12.95
N GLY A 258 16.04 -7.94 -12.84
CA GLY A 258 15.73 -7.17 -11.64
C GLY A 258 14.74 -7.91 -10.73
N GLY A 259 14.92 -7.79 -9.41
CA GLY A 259 13.97 -8.23 -8.41
C GLY A 259 12.74 -7.31 -8.35
N GLY A 260 11.61 -7.85 -7.89
CA GLY A 260 10.41 -7.04 -7.67
C GLY A 260 10.52 -6.14 -6.44
N SER A 261 9.64 -5.15 -6.29
CA SER A 261 9.52 -4.38 -5.05
C SER A 261 8.60 -5.04 -4.03
N GLY A 262 8.85 -4.74 -2.75
CA GLY A 262 7.92 -5.12 -1.68
C GLY A 262 6.53 -4.52 -1.89
N GLY A 263 5.52 -5.13 -1.29
CA GLY A 263 4.11 -4.75 -1.41
C GLY A 263 3.65 -3.68 -0.42
N GLY A 264 2.33 -3.50 -0.34
CA GLY A 264 1.66 -2.56 0.58
C GLY A 264 0.96 -3.29 1.72
N LEU A 265 1.31 -2.96 2.97
CA LEU A 265 0.65 -3.49 4.17
C LEU A 265 0.00 -2.34 4.93
N LEU A 266 -1.33 -2.27 4.91
CA LEU A 266 -2.11 -1.31 5.70
C LEU A 266 -2.74 -2.04 6.90
N ILE A 267 -2.46 -1.59 8.11
CA ILE A 267 -2.88 -2.28 9.33
C ILE A 267 -3.55 -1.26 10.23
N HIS A 268 -4.83 -1.45 10.52
CA HIS A 268 -5.60 -0.46 11.26
C HIS A 268 -6.49 -1.09 12.35
N ALA A 269 -6.35 -0.58 13.56
CA ALA A 269 -7.20 -0.89 14.71
C ALA A 269 -6.90 0.12 15.83
N PRO A 270 -7.84 0.36 16.77
CA PRO A 270 -7.57 1.17 17.97
C PRO A 270 -6.25 0.81 18.66
N THR A 271 -5.97 -0.49 18.79
CA THR A 271 -4.71 -1.01 19.34
C THR A 271 -4.15 -2.14 18.49
N ILE A 272 -2.83 -2.15 18.33
CA ILE A 272 -2.08 -3.19 17.61
C ILE A 272 -0.95 -3.66 18.52
N GLU A 273 -0.82 -4.98 18.71
CA GLU A 273 0.25 -5.62 19.49
C GLU A 273 1.02 -6.61 18.62
N THR A 274 2.35 -6.63 18.75
CA THR A 274 3.23 -7.66 18.18
C THR A 274 3.93 -8.44 19.29
N ARG A 275 4.12 -9.75 19.09
CA ARG A 275 4.79 -10.64 20.05
C ARG A 275 6.10 -11.18 19.53
N VAL A 276 6.83 -11.89 20.37
CA VAL A 276 8.13 -12.47 20.01
C VAL A 276 8.01 -13.37 18.77
N GLY A 277 8.95 -13.23 17.85
CA GLY A 277 8.99 -13.99 16.61
C GLY A 277 7.96 -13.58 15.55
N SER A 278 7.02 -12.66 15.82
CA SER A 278 6.10 -12.20 14.80
C SER A 278 6.84 -11.44 13.69
N VAL A 279 6.40 -11.56 12.43
CA VAL A 279 7.02 -10.89 11.27
C VAL A 279 5.97 -10.10 10.49
N ILE A 280 6.26 -8.83 10.22
CA ILE A 280 5.49 -7.98 9.29
C ILE A 280 6.47 -7.47 8.24
N SER A 281 6.31 -7.91 7.00
CA SER A 281 7.39 -7.82 6.00
C SER A 281 6.88 -7.44 4.62
N ALA A 282 7.47 -6.40 4.05
CA ALA A 282 7.26 -5.93 2.68
C ALA A 282 8.62 -5.67 2.01
N LEU A 283 9.45 -6.70 1.93
CA LEU A 283 10.83 -6.61 1.43
C LEU A 283 10.88 -6.62 -0.09
N GLY A 284 11.85 -5.88 -0.65
CA GLY A 284 12.24 -6.00 -2.05
C GLY A 284 12.92 -7.34 -2.35
N GLY A 285 12.78 -7.81 -3.58
CA GLY A 285 13.44 -9.02 -4.07
C GLY A 285 14.93 -8.79 -4.30
N ALA A 286 15.76 -9.80 -4.03
CA ALA A 286 17.19 -9.72 -4.32
C ALA A 286 17.44 -9.41 -5.81
N TYR A 287 18.58 -8.75 -6.05
CA TYR A 287 18.94 -8.10 -7.30
C TYR A 287 18.08 -6.88 -7.58
N PHE A 288 18.21 -5.85 -6.73
CA PHE A 288 17.75 -4.48 -6.98
C PHE A 288 16.27 -4.17 -6.72
N GLY A 289 15.50 -5.06 -6.09
CA GLY A 289 14.12 -4.73 -5.71
C GLY A 289 14.05 -3.59 -4.69
N GLY A 290 13.22 -2.58 -4.93
CA GLY A 290 12.92 -1.53 -3.94
C GLY A 290 12.09 -2.07 -2.77
N GLY A 291 12.19 -1.44 -1.60
CA GLY A 291 11.37 -1.83 -0.45
C GLY A 291 9.88 -1.47 -0.61
N GLY A 292 9.02 -2.09 0.19
CA GLY A 292 7.57 -1.88 0.16
C GLY A 292 7.08 -0.74 1.06
N ARG A 293 5.77 -0.69 1.33
CA ARG A 293 5.16 0.27 2.26
C ARG A 293 4.41 -0.46 3.36
N ILE A 294 4.57 0.00 4.59
CA ILE A 294 3.83 -0.50 5.76
C ILE A 294 3.25 0.71 6.49
N LEU A 295 1.93 0.75 6.67
CA LEU A 295 1.23 1.81 7.40
C LEU A 295 0.46 1.20 8.57
N PHE A 296 0.73 1.71 9.78
CA PHE A 296 -0.05 1.42 10.97
C PHE A 296 -0.95 2.61 11.32
N LEU A 297 -2.24 2.36 11.46
CA LEU A 297 -3.22 3.35 11.91
C LEU A 297 -3.80 2.91 13.26
N THR A 298 -3.54 3.68 14.31
CA THR A 298 -4.02 3.39 15.67
C THR A 298 -4.55 4.62 16.38
N ASP A 299 -5.22 4.47 17.52
CA ASP A 299 -5.69 5.63 18.29
C ASP A 299 -4.53 6.48 18.87
N THR A 300 -3.33 5.92 18.90
CA THR A 300 -2.14 6.55 19.51
C THR A 300 -1.04 6.86 18.51
N ALA A 301 -1.22 6.55 17.22
CA ALA A 301 -0.16 6.57 16.20
C ALA A 301 1.10 5.77 16.61
N THR A 302 0.92 4.71 17.42
CA THR A 302 1.98 3.79 17.85
C THR A 302 1.43 2.37 17.98
N ILE A 303 2.30 1.37 18.08
CA ILE A 303 1.89 -0.02 18.35
C ILE A 303 2.61 -0.55 19.60
N ASN A 304 1.99 -1.53 20.27
CA ASN A 304 2.58 -2.23 21.40
C ASN A 304 3.56 -3.31 20.92
N GLN A 305 4.80 -2.93 20.64
CA GLN A 305 5.83 -3.90 20.24
C GLN A 305 6.37 -4.65 21.46
N ARG A 306 5.89 -5.88 21.69
CA ARG A 306 6.44 -6.80 22.72
C ARG A 306 7.45 -7.79 22.11
N GLY A 307 7.86 -7.55 20.87
CA GLY A 307 8.74 -8.39 20.07
C GLY A 307 8.33 -8.32 18.60
N GLY A 308 9.04 -9.10 17.78
CA GLY A 308 8.77 -9.22 16.35
C GLY A 308 9.60 -8.28 15.48
N ASN A 309 9.59 -8.56 14.17
CA ASN A 309 10.33 -7.83 13.16
C ASN A 309 9.36 -7.15 12.20
N ILE A 310 9.57 -5.85 11.98
CA ILE A 310 8.84 -5.05 11.00
C ILE A 310 9.86 -4.54 9.99
N SER A 311 9.69 -4.86 8.71
CA SER A 311 10.67 -4.46 7.70
C SER A 311 10.03 -4.21 6.33
N ALA A 312 10.43 -3.08 5.75
CA ALA A 312 10.18 -2.72 4.36
C ALA A 312 11.51 -2.50 3.63
N GLY A 313 12.56 -3.27 3.96
CA GLY A 313 13.88 -3.11 3.37
C GLY A 313 13.93 -3.40 1.87
N ALA A 314 14.90 -2.78 1.18
CA ALA A 314 15.22 -3.11 -0.20
C ALA A 314 15.78 -4.54 -0.31
N GLY A 315 15.71 -5.10 -1.51
CA GLY A 315 16.42 -6.30 -1.87
C GLY A 315 17.93 -6.09 -1.91
N GLY A 316 18.69 -7.16 -1.67
CA GLY A 316 20.15 -7.14 -1.79
C GLY A 316 20.64 -6.84 -3.22
N GLY A 317 21.79 -6.20 -3.35
CA GLY A 317 22.38 -5.70 -4.62
C GLY A 317 23.12 -4.38 -4.35
N ALA A 318 24.01 -3.94 -5.24
CA ALA A 318 24.77 -2.69 -5.04
C ALA A 318 24.47 -1.65 -6.14
N ASN A 319 23.18 -1.36 -6.39
CA ASN A 319 22.78 -0.48 -7.49
C ASN A 319 21.77 0.60 -7.05
N ASP A 320 22.08 1.31 -5.96
CA ASP A 320 21.30 2.46 -5.47
C ASP A 320 19.84 2.18 -5.06
N GLN A 321 19.39 0.93 -4.98
CA GLN A 321 18.01 0.63 -4.57
C GLN A 321 17.71 1.14 -3.16
N GLU A 322 16.48 1.62 -2.95
CA GLU A 322 16.08 2.26 -1.71
C GLU A 322 15.21 1.36 -0.84
N ASN A 323 15.42 1.49 0.47
CA ASN A 323 14.50 0.94 1.44
C ASN A 323 13.12 1.57 1.26
N GLY A 324 12.12 0.79 1.61
CA GLY A 324 10.74 1.21 1.69
C GLY A 324 10.45 2.01 2.95
N VAL A 325 9.15 2.19 3.18
CA VAL A 325 8.64 3.10 4.20
C VAL A 325 7.81 2.34 5.23
N VAL A 326 8.04 2.64 6.50
CA VAL A 326 7.21 2.18 7.63
C VAL A 326 6.70 3.41 8.36
N GLU A 327 5.38 3.58 8.37
CA GLU A 327 4.68 4.75 8.91
C GLU A 327 3.73 4.35 10.05
N TYR A 328 3.56 5.27 10.99
CA TYR A 328 2.59 5.16 12.07
C TYR A 328 1.80 6.47 12.14
N ASP A 329 0.47 6.38 12.09
CA ASP A 329 -0.42 7.53 12.12
C ASP A 329 -1.71 7.21 12.90
N TYR A 330 -2.53 8.22 13.10
CA TYR A 330 -3.79 8.11 13.82
C TYR A 330 -4.88 7.47 12.96
N LEU A 331 -5.65 6.56 13.58
CA LEU A 331 -6.85 5.94 13.01
C LEU A 331 -7.90 6.98 12.59
N ARG A 332 -7.91 8.13 13.24
CA ARG A 332 -8.70 9.30 12.85
C ARG A 332 -7.75 10.47 12.74
N ALA A 333 -7.77 11.19 11.62
CA ALA A 333 -7.16 12.50 11.59
C ALA A 333 -7.84 13.31 12.71
N ARG A 334 -7.10 13.69 13.77
CA ARG A 334 -7.58 14.75 14.64
C ARG A 334 -7.80 15.92 13.69
N ALA A 335 -9.05 16.34 13.54
CA ALA A 335 -9.30 17.74 13.24
C ALA A 335 -8.65 18.48 14.41
N VAL A 336 -7.38 18.86 14.26
CA VAL A 336 -6.83 19.94 15.06
C VAL A 336 -7.78 21.09 14.75
N PRO A 337 -8.57 21.57 15.72
CA PRO A 337 -9.21 22.85 15.51
C PRO A 337 -8.02 23.78 15.32
N GLU A 338 -7.81 24.26 14.09
CA GLU A 338 -7.06 25.49 13.85
C GLU A 338 -7.46 26.41 15.00
N PRO A 339 -6.53 26.87 15.85
CA PRO A 339 -6.88 27.73 16.97
C PRO A 339 -7.63 28.88 16.33
N ALA A 340 -8.96 28.85 16.49
CA ALA A 340 -9.84 29.81 15.86
C ALA A 340 -9.26 31.14 16.27
N THR A 341 -8.83 31.87 15.25
CA THR A 341 -8.24 33.19 15.34
C THR A 341 -8.91 33.87 16.51
N LEU A 342 -8.13 34.20 17.52
CA LEU A 342 -8.54 34.95 18.68
C LEU A 342 -8.91 36.35 18.18
N ALA A 343 -10.01 36.43 17.42
CA ALA A 343 -10.70 37.63 17.06
C ALA A 343 -11.35 38.07 18.36
N MET A 344 -10.54 38.75 19.19
CA MET A 344 -11.04 39.67 20.19
C MET A 344 -12.11 40.52 19.51
N GLY A 345 -13.36 40.17 19.75
CA GLY A 345 -14.50 41.01 19.48
C GLY A 345 -14.39 42.22 20.39
N LEU A 346 -13.70 43.27 19.93
CA LEU A 346 -13.87 44.60 20.51
C LEU A 346 -15.20 45.12 19.97
N THR A 347 -16.26 44.92 20.75
CA THR A 347 -17.58 45.50 20.57
C THR A 347 -17.48 47.03 20.63
N ALA A 348 -17.45 47.69 19.47
CA ALA A 348 -17.73 49.12 19.37
C ALA A 348 -19.25 49.33 19.40
N ALA A 349 -19.82 49.30 20.60
CA ALA A 349 -21.19 49.75 20.87
C ALA A 349 -21.13 51.02 21.74
N VAL A 350 -21.01 52.18 21.10
CA VAL A 350 -21.44 53.48 21.64
C VAL A 350 -22.06 54.20 20.44
N GLY A 351 -23.37 54.32 20.29
CA GLY A 351 -24.34 54.77 21.29
C GLY A 351 -24.79 56.17 20.89
N VAL A 352 -25.65 56.27 19.88
CA VAL A 352 -26.37 57.50 19.53
C VAL A 352 -27.36 57.78 20.67
N ALA A 353 -27.06 58.75 21.51
CA ALA A 353 -28.01 59.32 22.45
C ALA A 353 -28.04 60.84 22.29
N ALA A 354 -29.08 61.31 21.60
CA ALA A 354 -29.49 62.69 21.64
C ALA A 354 -30.02 63.01 23.04
N LEU A 355 -29.43 64.01 23.71
CA LEU A 355 -30.10 64.72 24.80
C LEU A 355 -29.85 66.21 24.67
N ALA A 356 -30.92 66.92 24.29
CA ALA A 356 -31.00 68.36 24.31
C ALA A 356 -31.02 68.89 25.76
N ARG A 357 -30.24 69.95 26.05
CA ARG A 357 -30.73 71.20 26.68
C ARG A 357 -29.60 72.21 27.02
N ARG A 358 -29.73 73.38 26.36
CA ARG A 358 -29.75 74.76 26.88
C ARG A 358 -28.50 75.45 27.49
N ARG A 359 -28.30 76.68 26.96
CA ARG A 359 -27.73 77.94 27.54
C ARG A 359 -26.21 77.92 27.74
N THR A 360 -25.40 78.95 27.49
CA THR A 360 -25.45 80.43 27.25
C THR A 360 -23.97 80.81 27.01
N LEU A 361 -23.49 81.63 26.07
CA LEU A 361 -23.48 83.11 25.97
C LEU A 361 -22.33 83.43 24.99
N GLY A 362 -22.49 84.45 24.15
CA GLY A 362 -21.48 84.93 23.21
C GLY A 362 -22.09 85.32 21.87
#